data_AF-A0A4D6PJT6-F1
#
_entry.id   AF-A0A4D6PJT6-F1
#
_cell.length_a   1.000
_cell.length_b   1.000
_cell.length_c   1.000
_cell.angle_alpha   90.00
_cell.angle_beta   90.00
_cell.angle_gamma   90.00
#
_symmetry.space_group_name_H-M   'P 1'
#
loop_
_entity.id
_entity.type
_entity.pdbx_description
1 polymer ?
#
loop_
_entity_poly.entity_id
_entity_poly.type
_entity_poly.pdbx_seq_one_letter_code
_entity_poly.pdbx_strand_id
1 'polypeptide(L)'
;GASQGVLIKGGNALEKAHKIKAIIFDKTGTLTVGKPSVVQTKIFSKIPLLELCDLAAGAEANSEHPLSKAIVEHTKKLREQYGSHSDHMMESRDFEVHPGAGVSANVEGKLVLVGNKRLM
;
A
#
# COMPACT_ATOMS: atom_id res chain seq x y z
N GLY A 1 -19.28 13.72 25.26
CA GLY A 1 -18.70 12.41 24.92
C GLY A 1 -19.25 11.92 23.60
N ALA A 2 -20.47 11.38 23.59
CA ALA A 2 -21.07 10.80 22.38
C ALA A 2 -21.24 11.80 21.23
N SER A 3 -21.59 13.06 21.52
CA SER A 3 -21.65 14.15 20.54
C SER A 3 -20.30 14.53 19.91
N GLN A 4 -19.20 14.02 20.47
CA GLN A 4 -17.82 14.20 20.00
C GLN A 4 -17.22 12.87 19.51
N GLY A 5 -18.05 11.88 19.19
CA GLY A 5 -17.60 10.59 18.69
C GLY A 5 -17.01 9.62 19.74
N VAL A 6 -17.13 9.93 21.03
CA VAL A 6 -16.59 9.09 22.11
C VAL A 6 -17.70 8.27 22.77
N LEU A 7 -17.66 6.95 22.59
CA LEU A 7 -18.55 6.00 23.25
C LEU A 7 -17.93 5.50 24.56
N ILE A 8 -18.55 5.84 25.70
CA ILE A 8 -18.08 5.44 27.03
C ILE A 8 -18.99 4.34 27.57
N LYS A 9 -18.43 3.15 27.83
CA LYS A 9 -19.20 1.99 28.31
C LYS A 9 -19.32 2.02 29.85
N GLY A 10 -20.34 2.70 30.36
CA GLY A 10 -20.70 2.76 31.78
C GLY A 10 -20.01 3.85 32.60
N GLY A 11 -20.56 4.19 33.78
CA GLY A 11 -20.09 5.29 34.63
C GLY A 11 -18.68 5.07 35.23
N ASN A 12 -18.34 3.82 35.59
CA ASN A 12 -17.03 3.48 36.16
C ASN A 12 -15.87 3.79 35.19
N ALA A 13 -16.08 3.58 33.88
CA ALA A 13 -15.08 3.92 32.87
C ALA A 13 -14.81 5.44 32.82
N LEU A 14 -15.85 6.27 33.00
CA LEU A 14 -15.73 7.72 33.03
C LEU A 14 -14.96 8.21 34.26
N GLU A 15 -15.28 7.68 35.43
CA GLU A 15 -14.60 8.05 36.69
C GLU A 15 -13.12 7.66 36.69
N LYS A 16 -12.80 6.48 36.16
CA LYS A 16 -11.41 6.02 36.03
C LYS A 16 -10.63 6.87 35.02
N ALA A 17 -11.25 7.24 33.89
CA ALA A 17 -10.60 8.03 32.85
C ALA A 17 -10.07 9.37 33.38
N HIS A 18 -10.80 10.04 34.29
CA HIS A 18 -10.36 11.29 34.92
C HIS A 18 -9.06 11.16 35.73
N LYS A 19 -8.75 9.97 36.26
CA LYS A 19 -7.58 9.73 37.13
C LYS A 19 -6.34 9.24 36.37
N ILE A 20 -6.45 9.01 35.06
CA ILE A 20 -5.34 8.51 34.25
C ILE A 20 -4.25 9.60 34.13
N LYS A 21 -2.98 9.20 34.32
CA LYS A 21 -1.81 10.09 34.20
C LYS A 21 -0.94 9.78 32.97
N ALA A 22 -1.13 8.63 32.35
CA ALA A 22 -0.35 8.18 31.20
C ALA A 22 -1.25 7.41 30.24
N ILE A 23 -1.05 7.63 28.94
CA ILE A 23 -1.75 6.93 27.86
C ILE A 23 -0.69 6.23 27.01
N ILE A 24 -0.86 4.93 26.82
CA ILE A 24 -0.03 4.13 25.92
C ILE A 24 -0.86 3.90 24.67
N PHE A 25 -0.38 4.41 23.55
CA PHE A 25 -1.03 4.21 22.26
C PHE A 25 -0.40 3.03 21.53
N ASP A 26 -1.24 2.18 20.96
CA ASP A 26 -0.80 1.33 19.86
C ASP A 26 -0.56 2.20 18.62
N LYS A 27 0.35 1.79 17.72
CA LYS A 27 0.64 2.56 16.51
C LYS A 27 -0.33 2.20 15.39
N THR A 28 -0.49 0.91 15.11
CA THR A 28 -1.20 0.42 13.92
C THR A 28 -2.70 0.40 14.17
N GLY A 29 -3.48 1.13 13.36
CA GLY A 29 -4.93 1.23 13.56
C GLY A 29 -5.37 2.20 14.66
N THR A 30 -4.43 2.78 15.42
CA THR A 30 -4.69 3.82 16.44
C THR A 30 -4.04 5.14 16.04
N LEU A 31 -2.70 5.24 16.05
CA LEU A 31 -2.00 6.45 15.57
C LEU A 31 -1.91 6.52 14.04
N THR A 32 -1.98 5.37 13.38
CA THR A 32 -1.88 5.24 11.92
C THR A 32 -3.07 4.45 11.38
N VAL A 33 -3.39 4.62 10.11
CA VAL A 33 -4.55 3.99 9.47
C VAL A 33 -4.39 2.46 9.30
N GLY A 34 -3.19 1.91 9.50
CA GLY A 34 -2.92 0.48 9.33
C GLY A 34 -2.99 -0.01 7.88
N LYS A 35 -3.00 0.92 6.92
CA LYS A 35 -2.96 0.63 5.48
C LYS A 35 -1.69 1.28 4.89
N PRO A 36 -0.79 0.50 4.26
CA PRO A 36 0.39 1.07 3.62
C PRO A 36 -0.01 1.93 2.42
N SER A 37 0.80 2.94 2.16
CA SER A 37 0.70 3.80 0.98
C SER A 37 2.09 4.13 0.46
N VAL A 38 2.22 4.30 -0.85
CA VAL A 38 3.47 4.77 -1.46
C VAL A 38 3.62 6.25 -1.14
N VAL A 39 4.72 6.60 -0.48
CA VAL A 39 5.04 7.99 -0.09
C VAL A 39 6.13 8.61 -0.95
N GLN A 40 6.95 7.79 -1.62
CA GLN A 40 8.05 8.25 -2.46
C GLN A 40 8.40 7.19 -3.51
N THR A 41 8.66 7.66 -4.73
CA THR A 41 9.19 6.85 -5.83
C THR A 41 10.52 7.44 -6.29
N LYS A 42 11.53 6.60 -6.49
CA LYS A 42 12.85 6.99 -7.00
C LYS A 42 13.20 6.13 -8.21
N ILE A 43 13.65 6.76 -9.28
CA ILE A 43 13.97 6.10 -10.55
C ILE A 43 15.49 6.20 -10.76
N PHE A 44 16.12 5.07 -11.06
CA PHE A 44 17.56 4.98 -11.29
C PHE A 44 17.94 4.79 -12.77
N SER A 45 16.94 4.79 -13.65
CA SER A 45 17.08 4.67 -15.10
C SER A 45 16.41 5.86 -15.80
N LYS A 46 16.35 5.84 -17.13
CA LYS A 46 15.71 6.88 -17.95
C LYS A 46 14.23 6.62 -18.23
N ILE A 47 13.64 5.59 -17.63
CA ILE A 47 12.23 5.27 -17.84
C ILE A 47 11.33 6.34 -17.20
N PRO A 48 10.22 6.73 -17.84
CA PRO A 48 9.23 7.61 -17.23
C PRO A 48 8.64 7.02 -15.95
N LEU A 49 8.27 7.90 -15.00
CA LEU A 49 7.65 7.49 -13.73
C LEU A 49 6.40 6.64 -13.94
N LEU A 50 5.54 7.05 -14.86
CA LEU A 50 4.29 6.35 -15.13
C LEU A 50 4.56 4.93 -15.66
N GLU A 51 5.51 4.77 -16.59
CA GLU A 51 5.89 3.47 -17.12
C GLU A 51 6.46 2.55 -16.03
N LEU A 52 7.31 3.06 -15.14
CA LEU A 52 7.81 2.27 -13.99
C LEU A 52 6.66 1.81 -13.08
N CYS A 53 5.75 2.72 -12.75
CA CYS A 53 4.60 2.44 -11.89
C CYS A 53 3.63 1.44 -12.53
N ASP A 54 3.47 1.50 -13.85
CA ASP A 54 2.64 0.57 -14.61
C ASP A 54 3.23 -0.83 -14.64
N LEU A 55 4.53 -0.96 -14.90
CA LEU A 55 5.24 -2.24 -14.86
C LEU A 55 5.18 -2.87 -13.46
N ALA A 56 5.42 -2.07 -12.41
CA ALA A 56 5.34 -2.54 -11.03
C ALA A 56 3.91 -2.96 -10.64
N ALA A 57 2.90 -2.17 -11.01
CA ALA A 57 1.51 -2.51 -10.74
C ALA A 57 1.05 -3.75 -11.51
N GLY A 58 1.50 -3.93 -12.76
CA GLY A 58 1.23 -5.13 -13.54
C GLY A 58 1.78 -6.39 -12.87
N ALA A 59 3.03 -6.34 -12.40
CA ALA A 59 3.66 -7.47 -11.72
C ALA A 59 3.02 -7.78 -10.35
N GLU A 60 2.53 -6.76 -9.65
CA GLU A 60 1.91 -6.88 -8.33
C GLU A 60 0.39 -7.13 -8.37
N ALA A 61 -0.23 -7.08 -9.55
CA ALA A 61 -1.68 -7.19 -9.74
C ALA A 61 -2.32 -8.45 -9.15
N ASN A 62 -1.59 -9.57 -9.21
CA ASN A 62 -2.05 -10.87 -8.73
C ASN A 62 -1.63 -11.17 -7.27
N SER A 63 -0.97 -10.22 -6.60
CA SER A 63 -0.50 -10.40 -5.23
C SER A 63 -1.51 -9.86 -4.21
N GLU A 64 -1.85 -10.67 -3.21
CA GLU A 64 -2.72 -10.29 -2.11
C GLU A 64 -2.01 -9.48 -1.01
N HIS A 65 -0.70 -9.27 -1.14
CA HIS A 65 0.09 -8.61 -0.11
C HIS A 65 -0.31 -7.13 0.05
N PRO A 66 -0.42 -6.59 1.28
CA PRO A 66 -0.84 -5.20 1.50
C PRO A 66 0.02 -4.15 0.77
N LEU A 67 1.32 -4.42 0.57
CA LEU A 67 2.21 -3.54 -0.19
C LEU A 67 1.89 -3.55 -1.70
N SER A 68 1.53 -4.70 -2.26
CA SER A 68 1.12 -4.85 -3.65
C SER A 68 -0.11 -4.01 -3.94
N LYS A 69 -1.11 -4.08 -3.05
CA LYS A 69 -2.32 -3.24 -3.10
C LYS A 69 -1.99 -1.75 -3.04
N ALA A 70 -1.02 -1.36 -2.20
CA ALA A 70 -0.57 0.03 -2.11
C ALA A 70 0.11 0.53 -3.40
N ILE A 71 0.86 -0.33 -4.09
CA ILE A 71 1.50 -0.01 -5.38
C ILE A 71 0.44 0.16 -6.47
N VAL A 72 -0.48 -0.81 -6.61
CA VAL A 72 -1.56 -0.76 -7.62
C VAL A 72 -2.43 0.48 -7.43
N GLU A 73 -2.83 0.78 -6.18
CA GLU A 73 -3.63 1.96 -5.86
C GLU A 73 -2.86 3.26 -6.13
N HIS A 74 -1.56 3.30 -5.85
CA HIS A 74 -0.72 4.46 -6.15
C HIS A 74 -0.61 4.70 -7.66
N THR A 75 -0.39 3.66 -8.45
CA THR A 75 -0.34 3.74 -9.92
C THR A 75 -1.66 4.23 -10.50
N LYS A 76 -2.80 3.73 -9.99
CA LYS A 76 -4.13 4.20 -10.41
C LYS A 76 -4.31 5.70 -10.18
N LYS A 77 -3.98 6.20 -8.99
CA LYS A 77 -4.05 7.64 -8.67
C LYS A 77 -3.11 8.48 -9.51
N LEU A 78 -1.91 7.97 -9.80
CA LEU A 78 -0.99 8.65 -10.71
C LEU A 78 -1.59 8.77 -12.12
N ARG A 79 -2.15 7.69 -12.69
CA ARG A 79 -2.80 7.75 -14.02
C ARG A 79 -3.89 8.82 -14.11
N GLU A 80 -4.74 8.89 -13.08
CA GLU A 80 -5.79 9.90 -12.96
C GLU A 80 -5.20 11.33 -12.99
N GLN A 81 -4.10 11.57 -12.27
CA GLN A 81 -3.42 12.88 -12.27
C GLN A 81 -2.81 13.25 -13.63
N TYR A 82 -2.34 12.27 -14.39
CA TYR A 82 -1.80 12.48 -15.74
C TYR A 82 -2.88 12.54 -16.83
N GLY A 83 -4.17 12.52 -16.47
CA GLY A 83 -5.30 12.60 -17.41
C GLY A 83 -5.56 11.30 -18.17
N SER A 84 -4.88 10.21 -17.83
CA SER A 84 -5.08 8.91 -18.45
C SER A 84 -6.19 8.15 -17.72
N HIS A 85 -7.37 8.10 -18.33
CA HIS A 85 -8.55 7.41 -17.78
C HIS A 85 -8.66 5.97 -18.29
N SER A 86 -7.66 5.47 -19.02
CA SER A 86 -7.68 4.10 -19.50
C SER A 86 -7.43 3.15 -18.32
N ASP A 87 -8.43 2.34 -18.00
CA ASP A 87 -8.38 1.23 -17.04
C ASP A 87 -7.55 0.04 -17.58
N HIS A 88 -6.70 0.29 -18.57
CA HIS A 88 -5.88 -0.74 -19.18
C HIS A 88 -4.73 -1.08 -18.23
N MET A 89 -5.00 -1.99 -17.30
CA MET A 89 -3.94 -2.71 -16.61
C MET A 89 -3.13 -3.47 -17.66
N MET A 90 -1.80 -3.40 -17.54
CA MET A 90 -0.90 -4.18 -18.39
C MET A 90 -1.19 -5.67 -18.17
N GLU A 91 -1.23 -6.43 -19.26
CA GLU A 91 -1.40 -7.88 -19.15
C GLU A 91 -0.16 -8.47 -18.46
N SER A 92 -0.39 -9.18 -17.35
CA SER A 92 0.64 -9.87 -16.59
C SER A 92 0.51 -11.37 -16.77
N ARG A 93 1.60 -12.02 -17.17
CA ARG A 93 1.72 -13.48 -17.34
C ARG A 93 2.80 -14.03 -16.42
N ASP A 94 2.82 -15.35 -16.25
CA ASP A 94 3.86 -16.08 -15.51
C ASP A 94 4.14 -15.51 -14.10
N PHE A 95 3.07 -15.15 -13.38
CA PHE A 95 3.18 -14.61 -12.03
C PHE A 95 3.69 -15.68 -11.06
N GLU A 96 4.75 -15.35 -10.32
CA GLU A 96 5.37 -16.21 -9.33
C GLU A 96 5.63 -15.45 -8.03
N VAL A 97 5.33 -16.09 -6.91
CA VAL A 97 5.59 -15.58 -5.57
C VAL A 97 6.89 -16.19 -5.04
N HIS A 98 7.81 -15.35 -4.61
CA HIS A 98 9.07 -15.75 -3.97
C HIS A 98 8.98 -15.48 -2.46
N PRO A 99 8.66 -16.48 -1.61
CA PRO A 99 8.35 -16.26 -0.20
C PRO A 99 9.46 -15.53 0.56
N GLY A 100 9.09 -14.40 1.18
CA GLY A 100 10.02 -13.55 1.91
C GLY A 100 11.04 -12.79 1.04
N ALA A 101 10.87 -12.81 -0.28
CA ALA A 101 11.72 -12.09 -1.24
C ALA A 101 10.91 -11.10 -2.09
N GLY A 102 9.76 -11.49 -2.64
CA GLY A 102 8.92 -10.63 -3.47
C GLY A 102 8.08 -11.41 -4.49
N VAL A 103 7.80 -10.80 -5.64
CA VAL A 103 7.07 -11.39 -6.76
C VAL A 103 7.78 -11.13 -8.08
N SER A 104 7.54 -11.98 -9.08
CA SER A 104 7.98 -11.79 -10.45
C SER A 104 6.82 -12.03 -11.42
N ALA A 105 6.81 -11.31 -12.54
CA ALA A 105 5.88 -11.55 -13.62
C ALA A 105 6.40 -11.04 -14.95
N ASN A 106 5.82 -11.53 -16.04
CA ASN A 106 6.03 -11.00 -17.37
C ASN A 106 4.95 -9.96 -17.70
N VAL A 107 5.33 -8.69 -17.81
CA VAL A 107 4.43 -7.56 -18.08
C VAL A 107 4.80 -6.97 -19.44
N GLU A 108 3.89 -7.02 -20.41
CA GLU A 108 4.14 -6.57 -21.79
C GLU A 108 5.42 -7.16 -22.44
N GLY A 109 5.73 -8.43 -22.15
CA GLY A 109 6.92 -9.09 -22.67
C GLY A 109 8.22 -8.79 -21.90
N LYS A 110 8.15 -7.98 -20.83
CA LYS A 110 9.29 -7.67 -19.95
C LYS A 110 9.19 -8.47 -18.67
N LEU A 111 10.27 -9.16 -18.28
CA LEU A 111 10.38 -9.75 -16.96
C LEU A 111 10.54 -8.64 -15.91
N VAL A 112 9.58 -8.53 -14.99
CA VAL A 112 9.57 -7.56 -13.90
C VAL A 112 9.72 -8.30 -12.58
N LEU A 113 10.68 -7.87 -11.76
CA LEU A 113 10.91 -8.35 -10.41
C LEU A 113 10.55 -7.24 -9.42
N VAL A 114 9.72 -7.55 -8.42
CA VAL A 114 9.35 -6.62 -7.35
C VAL A 114 9.61 -7.28 -6.01
N GLY A 115 10.62 -6.79 -5.28
CA GLY A 115 11.02 -7.44 -4.04
C GLY A 115 12.24 -6.81 -3.38
N ASN A 116 12.74 -7.51 -2.37
CA ASN A 116 13.95 -7.15 -1.65
C ASN A 116 15.21 -7.67 -2.38
N LYS A 117 16.38 -7.39 -1.79
CA LYS A 117 17.70 -7.77 -2.33
C LYS A 117 17.92 -9.27 -2.56
N ARG A 118 17.09 -10.16 -2.00
CA ARG A 118 17.24 -11.61 -2.21
C ARG A 118 16.62 -12.07 -3.54
N LEU A 119 15.71 -11.27 -4.10
CA LEU A 119 15.09 -11.54 -5.39
C LEU A 119 15.89 -10.93 -6.56
N MET A 120 16.73 -9.95 -6.26
CA MET A 120 17.53 -9.17 -7.23
C MET A 120 18.93 -9.77 -7.38
#